data_AF-A0A520GIQ6-F1
#
_entry.id   AF-A0A520GIQ6-F1
#
_cell.length_a   1.000
_cell.length_b   1.000
_cell.length_c   1.000
_cell.angle_alpha   90.00
_cell.angle_beta   90.00
_cell.angle_gamma   90.00
#
_symmetry.space_group_name_H-M   'P 1'
#
loop_
_entity.id
_entity.type
_entity.pdbx_description
1 polymer ?
#
loop_
_entity_poly.entity_id
_entity_poly.type
_entity_poly.pdbx_seq_one_letter_code
_entity_poly.pdbx_strand_id
1 'polypeptide(L)' 'AFLRQMGEVARQCHASRPADPQRPVRLPGEKGFLLAQRQREEGVTLHAGVLEALAPWAEKLKVKRP' A
#
# COMPACT_ATOMS: atom_id res chain seq x y z
N ALA A 1 23.81 -12.95 9.66
CA ALA A 1 23.01 -14.20 9.68
C ALA A 1 21.53 -13.91 9.49
N PHE A 2 20.94 -13.01 10.30
CA PHE A 2 19.52 -12.65 10.29
C PHE A 2 18.90 -12.38 8.91
N LEU A 3 19.46 -11.47 8.10
CA LEU A 3 18.88 -11.14 6.78
C LEU A 3 18.77 -12.34 5.85
N ARG A 4 19.75 -13.26 5.87
CA ARG A 4 19.68 -14.50 5.07
C ARG A 4 18.56 -15.41 5.53
N GLN A 5 18.40 -15.57 6.85
CA GLN A 5 17.35 -16.40 7.44
C GLN A 5 15.97 -15.81 7.15
N MET A 6 15.81 -14.50 7.26
CA MET A 6 14.55 -13.81 6.92
C MET A 6 14.25 -13.87 5.43
N GLY A 7 15.26 -13.74 4.57
CA GLY A 7 15.11 -13.98 3.14
C GLY A 7 14.65 -15.39 2.83
N GLU A 8 15.15 -16.40 3.53
CA GLU A 8 14.71 -17.79 3.37
C GLU A 8 13.28 -18.01 3.86
N VAL A 9 12.89 -17.43 4.99
CA VAL A 9 11.49 -17.45 5.46
C VAL A 9 10.55 -16.82 4.43
N ALA A 10 10.91 -15.64 3.91
CA ALA A 10 10.15 -14.98 2.86
C ALA A 10 9.97 -15.87 1.63
N ARG A 11 11.06 -16.46 1.16
CA ARG A 11 11.06 -17.38 0.00
C ARG A 11 10.12 -18.57 0.22
N GLN A 12 10.16 -19.20 1.39
CA GLN A 12 9.29 -20.34 1.70
C GLN A 12 7.82 -19.95 1.81
N CYS A 13 7.51 -18.79 2.39
CA CYS A 13 6.13 -18.28 2.42
C CYS A 13 5.58 -18.10 1.00
N HIS A 14 6.32 -17.48 0.09
CA HIS A 14 5.90 -17.31 -1.31
C HIS A 14 5.70 -18.62 -2.07
N ALA A 15 6.55 -19.61 -1.80
CA ALA A 15 6.49 -20.92 -2.46
C ALA A 15 5.38 -21.83 -1.91
N SER A 16 4.74 -21.46 -0.80
CA SER A 16 3.70 -22.27 -0.18
C SER A 16 2.42 -22.30 -1.03
N ARG A 17 1.66 -23.39 -0.92
CA ARG A 17 0.41 -23.56 -1.67
C ARG A 17 -0.62 -22.50 -1.21
N PRO A 18 -1.10 -21.61 -2.10
CA PRO A 18 -2.11 -20.64 -1.73
C PRO A 18 -3.47 -21.33 -1.52
N ALA A 19 -4.31 -20.75 -0.67
CA ALA A 19 -5.69 -21.21 -0.49
C ALA A 19 -6.55 -20.99 -1.75
N ASP A 20 -6.25 -19.91 -2.49
CA ASP A 20 -6.84 -19.59 -3.79
C ASP A 20 -5.71 -19.50 -4.83
N PRO A 21 -5.67 -20.38 -5.86
CA PRO A 21 -4.66 -20.34 -6.91
C PRO A 21 -4.56 -19.01 -7.66
N GLN A 22 -5.61 -18.20 -7.71
CA GLN A 22 -5.61 -16.87 -8.33
C GLN A 22 -4.98 -15.79 -7.44
N ARG A 23 -4.72 -16.11 -6.17
CA ARG A 23 -4.22 -15.17 -5.16
C ARG A 23 -2.98 -15.75 -4.48
N PRO A 24 -1.77 -15.51 -5.02
CA PRO A 24 -0.54 -16.04 -4.45
C PRO A 24 -0.30 -15.53 -3.03
N VAL A 25 0.46 -16.30 -2.24
CA VAL A 25 0.82 -15.97 -0.87
C VAL A 25 1.71 -14.73 -0.83
N ARG A 26 1.39 -13.83 0.10
CA ARG A 26 2.11 -12.59 0.36
C ARG A 26 2.51 -12.51 1.83
N LEU A 27 3.56 -11.75 2.10
CA LEU A 27 3.97 -11.39 3.45
C LEU A 27 3.20 -10.17 3.96
N PRO A 28 3.09 -10.01 5.29
CA PRO A 28 2.58 -8.79 5.88
C PRO A 28 3.34 -7.56 5.36
N GLY A 29 2.60 -6.57 4.86
CA GLY A 29 3.17 -5.32 4.34
C GLY A 29 3.45 -5.28 2.84
N GLU A 30 3.61 -6.41 2.14
CA GLU A 30 4.00 -6.41 0.71
C GLU A 30 3.00 -5.70 -0.21
N LYS A 31 1.70 -5.98 -0.02
CA LYS A 31 0.66 -5.29 -0.78
C LYS A 31 0.72 -3.78 -0.56
N GLY A 32 0.96 -3.37 0.69
CA GLY A 32 1.10 -1.96 1.05
C GLY A 32 2.33 -1.32 0.44
N PHE A 33 3.46 -2.03 0.43
CA PHE A 33 4.70 -1.57 -0.18
C PHE A 33 4.55 -1.38 -1.69
N LEU A 34 3.97 -2.36 -2.40
CA LEU A 34 3.67 -2.26 -3.83
C LEU A 34 2.71 -1.11 -4.14
N LEU A 35 1.66 -0.95 -3.33
CA LEU A 35 0.71 0.16 -3.47
C LEU A 35 1.40 1.51 -3.27
N ALA A 36 2.27 1.63 -2.25
CA ALA A 36 3.00 2.85 -1.97
C ALA A 36 3.98 3.20 -3.09
N GLN A 37 4.65 2.21 -3.68
CA GLN A 37 5.49 2.43 -4.87
C GLN A 37 4.66 3.01 -6.02
N ARG A 38 3.55 2.34 -6.36
CA ARG A 38 2.64 2.82 -7.41
C ARG A 38 2.15 4.25 -7.13
N GLN A 39 1.71 4.53 -5.91
CA GLN A 39 1.15 5.85 -5.56
C GLN A 39 2.19 6.98 -5.55
N ARG A 40 3.48 6.66 -5.38
CA ARG A 40 4.55 7.66 -5.56
C ARG A 40 4.74 8.03 -7.03
N GLU A 41 4.53 7.08 -7.93
CA GLU A 41 4.73 7.26 -9.37
C GLU A 41 3.48 7.85 -10.04
N GLU A 42 2.30 7.36 -9.67
CA GLU A 42 1.02 7.67 -10.32
C GLU A 42 0.16 8.68 -9.54
N GLY A 43 0.56 9.02 -8.31
CA GLY A 43 -0.26 9.78 -7.36
C GLY A 43 -1.28 8.92 -6.62
N VAL A 44 -2.01 9.55 -5.69
CA VAL A 44 -3.01 8.88 -4.85
C VAL A 44 -4.41 9.23 -5.34
N THR A 45 -5.20 8.22 -5.71
CA THR A 45 -6.63 8.41 -5.99
C THR A 45 -7.38 8.64 -4.68
N LEU A 46 -7.92 9.85 -4.52
CA LEU A 46 -8.79 10.19 -3.39
C LEU A 46 -10.25 9.87 -3.74
N HIS A 47 -10.98 9.28 -2.80
CA HIS A 47 -12.42 9.14 -2.92
C HIS A 47 -13.08 10.53 -2.88
N ALA A 48 -14.15 10.77 -3.66
CA ALA A 48 -14.79 12.08 -3.78
C ALA A 48 -15.17 12.69 -2.41
N GLY A 49 -15.71 11.88 -1.50
CA GLY A 49 -16.04 12.33 -0.14
C GLY A 49 -14.84 12.81 0.70
N VAL A 50 -13.61 12.40 0.36
CA VAL A 50 -12.39 12.90 1.03
C VAL A 50 -12.07 14.32 0.57
N LEU A 51 -12.20 14.60 -0.73
CA LEU A 51 -12.00 15.97 -1.25
C LEU A 51 -13.02 16.94 -0.66
N GLU A 52 -14.29 16.53 -0.56
CA GLU A 52 -15.34 17.34 0.09
C GLU A 52 -15.05 17.58 1.56
N ALA A 53 -14.59 16.55 2.29
CA ALA A 53 -14.22 16.69 3.70
C ALA A 53 -13.01 17.61 3.93
N LEU A 54 -12.11 17.75 2.95
CA LEU A 54 -10.95 18.64 3.01
C LEU A 54 -11.29 20.11 2.72
N ALA A 55 -12.38 20.38 1.99
CA ALA A 55 -12.79 21.73 1.60
C ALA A 55 -12.90 22.73 2.78
N PRO A 56 -13.62 22.43 3.89
CA PRO A 56 -13.73 23.37 5.01
C PRO A 56 -12.37 23.62 5.71
N TRP A 57 -11.46 22.65 5.68
CA TRP A 57 -10.12 22.82 6.25
C TRP A 57 -9.24 23.71 5.39
N ALA A 58 -9.29 23.54 4.06
CA ALA A 58 -8.57 24.39 3.12
C ALA A 58 -8.98 25.87 3.26
N GLU A 59 -10.29 26.12 3.43
CA GLU A 59 -10.84 27.45 3.66
C GLU A 59 -10.42 28.02 5.02
N LYS A 60 -10.59 27.25 6.10
CA LYS A 60 -10.18 27.66 7.46
C LYS A 60 -8.70 28.02 7.55
N LEU A 61 -7.85 27.23 6.89
CA LEU A 61 -6.40 27.39 6.91
C LEU A 61 -5.88 28.31 5.79
N LYS A 62 -6.76 28.79 4.90
CA LYS A 62 -6.42 29.62 3.74
C LYS A 62 -5.34 29.00 2.84
N VAL A 63 -5.44 27.68 2.61
CA VAL A 63 -4.53 26.93 1.72
C VAL A 63 -5.27 26.46 0.47
N LYS A 64 -4.53 26.29 -0.64
CA LYS A 64 -5.10 25.80 -1.90
C LYS A 64 -5.53 24.34 -1.72
N ARG A 65 -6.69 23.98 -2.28
CA ARG A 65 -7.15 22.59 -2.33
C ARG A 65 -6.21 21.76 -3.23
N PRO A 66 -5.93 20.49 -2.85
CA PRO A 66 -5.16 19.57 -3.68
C PRO A 66 -5.89 19.18 -4.96
#